data_AF-A0A1Q9CZN7-F1
#
_entry.id   AF-A0A1Q9CZN7-F1
#
_cell.length_a   1.000
_cell.length_b   1.000
_cell.length_c   1.000
_cell.angle_alpha   90.00
_cell.angle_beta   90.00
_cell.angle_gamma   90.00
#
_symmetry.space_group_name_H-M   'P 1'
#
loop_
_entity.id
_entity.type
_entity.pdbx_description
1 polymer ?
#
loop_
_entity_poly.entity_id
_entity_poly.type
_entity_poly.pdbx_seq_one_letter_code
_entity_poly.pdbx_strand_id
1 'polypeptide(L)'
;MWHCFKEPYIGAAHGVVGILAMLLHCYDLLSASSQQLVGATLDKLLSIRYSSGNAPIVLGDRRDEHVHWCHGASGLPALFLLAATVLGDADGSLRKAAEQGLGLCHGISGNAYSFLSLYRAQGDASHLGRATAFASMMWQPEPTP
;
A
#
# COMPACT_ATOMS: atom_id res chain seq x y z
N MET A 1 -12.10 -12.79 -9.23
CA MET A 1 -10.77 -12.39 -8.73
C MET A 1 -9.84 -12.23 -9.92
N TRP A 2 -9.08 -11.13 -9.98
CA TRP A 2 -8.11 -10.88 -11.05
C TRP A 2 -6.95 -11.87 -11.00
N HIS A 3 -6.41 -12.24 -12.16
CA HIS A 3 -5.22 -13.09 -12.27
C HIS A 3 -4.23 -12.42 -13.24
N CYS A 4 -2.96 -12.33 -12.83
CA CYS A 4 -1.85 -11.99 -13.71
C CYS A 4 -0.91 -13.19 -13.76
N PHE A 5 -0.45 -13.60 -14.95
CA PHE A 5 0.34 -14.83 -15.12
C PHE A 5 -0.29 -16.09 -14.52
N LYS A 6 -1.63 -16.19 -14.53
CA LYS A 6 -2.45 -17.25 -13.89
C LYS A 6 -2.42 -17.27 -12.36
N GLU A 7 -1.85 -16.26 -11.73
CA GLU A 7 -1.75 -16.15 -10.27
C GLU A 7 -2.61 -14.99 -9.72
N PRO A 8 -3.27 -15.18 -8.56
CA PRO A 8 -4.11 -14.16 -7.92
C PRO A 8 -3.25 -13.17 -7.10
N TYR A 9 -2.45 -12.35 -7.78
CA TYR A 9 -1.57 -11.38 -7.13
C TYR A 9 -2.31 -10.32 -6.33
N ILE A 10 -1.72 -9.92 -5.21
CA ILE A 10 -2.29 -8.92 -4.31
C ILE A 10 -1.61 -7.55 -4.44
N GLY A 11 -0.28 -7.50 -4.54
CA GLY A 11 0.48 -6.25 -4.42
C GLY A 11 0.29 -5.22 -5.55
N ALA A 12 0.98 -4.08 -5.45
CA ALA A 12 0.66 -2.90 -6.26
C ALA A 12 1.02 -2.99 -7.75
N ALA A 13 2.00 -3.82 -8.12
CA ALA A 13 2.50 -3.89 -9.50
C ALA A 13 1.60 -4.72 -10.41
N HIS A 14 1.19 -5.92 -9.96
CA HIS A 14 0.48 -6.90 -10.77
C HIS A 14 -0.84 -7.37 -10.15
N GLY A 15 -1.18 -6.84 -8.98
CA GLY A 15 -2.26 -7.35 -8.15
C GLY A 15 -3.38 -6.36 -7.88
N VAL A 16 -4.28 -6.81 -7.01
CA VAL A 16 -5.50 -6.10 -6.62
C VAL A 16 -5.21 -4.71 -6.04
N VAL A 17 -4.10 -4.50 -5.33
CA VAL A 17 -3.74 -3.20 -4.75
C VAL A 17 -3.60 -2.13 -5.83
N GLY A 18 -2.89 -2.43 -6.92
CA GLY A 18 -2.71 -1.48 -8.04
C GLY A 18 -4.01 -1.20 -8.78
N ILE A 19 -4.81 -2.26 -9.00
CA ILE A 19 -6.12 -2.14 -9.66
C ILE A 19 -7.06 -1.25 -8.85
N LEU A 20 -7.17 -1.48 -7.54
CA LEU A 20 -8.00 -0.66 -6.66
C LEU A 20 -7.54 0.80 -6.65
N ALA A 21 -6.23 1.05 -6.61
CA ALA A 21 -5.71 2.41 -6.64
C ALA A 21 -6.15 3.16 -7.92
N MET A 22 -6.08 2.49 -9.08
CA MET A 22 -6.54 3.09 -10.35
C MET A 22 -8.05 3.33 -10.37
N LEU A 23 -8.85 2.37 -9.88
CA LEU A 23 -10.30 2.51 -9.81
C LEU A 23 -10.74 3.63 -8.87
N LEU A 24 -10.03 3.84 -7.76
CA LEU A 24 -10.31 4.93 -6.82
C LEU A 24 -10.04 6.32 -7.43
N HIS A 25 -9.07 6.45 -8.34
CA HIS A 25 -8.83 7.72 -9.04
C HIS A 25 -9.95 8.12 -10.00
N CYS A 26 -10.79 7.18 -10.43
CA CYS A 26 -11.94 7.43 -11.30
C CYS A 26 -13.27 6.94 -10.68
N TYR A 27 -13.34 6.88 -9.35
CA TYR A 27 -14.44 6.25 -8.61
C TYR A 27 -15.82 6.80 -8.96
N ASP A 28 -15.93 8.11 -9.17
CA ASP A 28 -17.18 8.80 -9.50
C ASP A 28 -17.71 8.44 -10.91
N LEU A 29 -16.86 7.88 -11.78
CA LEU A 29 -17.24 7.41 -13.11
C LEU A 29 -17.73 5.96 -13.10
N LEU A 30 -17.56 5.24 -11.98
CA LEU A 30 -17.98 3.85 -11.86
C LEU A 30 -19.49 3.75 -11.64
N SER A 31 -20.08 2.66 -12.11
CA SER A 31 -21.46 2.32 -11.77
C SER A 31 -21.59 1.98 -10.28
N ALA A 32 -22.80 2.09 -9.72
CA ALA A 32 -23.05 1.75 -8.32
C ALA A 32 -22.65 0.29 -7.98
N SER A 33 -22.84 -0.66 -8.90
CA SER A 33 -22.41 -2.05 -8.70
C SER A 33 -20.88 -2.19 -8.70
N SER A 34 -20.18 -1.46 -9.58
CA SER A 34 -18.72 -1.41 -9.58
C SER A 34 -18.16 -0.76 -8.31
N GLN A 35 -18.80 0.31 -7.81
CA GLN A 35 -18.45 0.94 -6.54
C GLN A 35 -18.60 -0.02 -5.36
N GLN A 36 -19.70 -0.78 -5.29
CA GLN A 36 -19.90 -1.83 -4.28
C GLN A 36 -18.81 -2.91 -4.35
N LEU A 37 -18.41 -3.32 -5.56
CA LEU A 37 -17.33 -4.29 -5.74
C LEU A 37 -15.97 -3.77 -5.29
N VAL A 38 -15.69 -2.48 -5.50
CA VAL A 38 -14.47 -1.82 -4.99
C VAL A 38 -14.44 -1.88 -3.47
N GLY A 39 -15.53 -1.48 -2.80
CA GLY A 39 -15.66 -1.55 -1.35
C GLY A 39 -15.49 -2.96 -0.80
N ALA A 40 -16.23 -3.94 -1.34
CA ALA A 40 -16.12 -5.33 -0.90
C ALA A 40 -14.72 -5.93 -1.12
N THR A 41 -14.02 -5.51 -2.18
CA THR A 41 -12.64 -5.95 -2.46
C THR A 41 -11.65 -5.31 -1.49
N LEU A 42 -11.86 -4.05 -1.11
CA LEU A 42 -11.08 -3.37 -0.08
C LEU A 42 -11.23 -4.04 1.29
N ASP A 43 -12.45 -4.38 1.69
CA ASP A 43 -12.74 -5.12 2.93
C ASP A 43 -12.04 -6.47 2.92
N LYS A 44 -12.11 -7.18 1.79
CA LYS A 44 -11.40 -8.46 1.64
C LYS A 44 -9.89 -8.27 1.74
N LEU A 45 -9.33 -7.21 1.16
CA LEU A 45 -7.90 -6.92 1.24
C LEU A 45 -7.45 -6.68 2.67
N LEU A 46 -8.23 -5.93 3.46
CA LEU A 46 -7.99 -5.73 4.90
C LEU A 46 -8.00 -7.07 5.65
N SER A 47 -8.93 -7.97 5.31
CA SER A 47 -9.12 -9.23 6.02
C SER A 47 -8.04 -10.29 5.74
N ILE A 48 -7.31 -10.20 4.62
CA ILE A 48 -6.31 -11.23 4.23
C ILE A 48 -4.90 -10.91 4.69
N ARG A 49 -4.69 -9.73 5.29
CA ARG A 49 -3.38 -9.33 5.81
C ARG A 49 -2.95 -10.23 6.97
N TYR A 50 -1.65 -10.37 7.12
CA TYR A 50 -1.06 -11.06 8.26
C TYR A 50 -1.22 -10.24 9.55
N SER A 51 -1.01 -10.88 10.69
CA SER A 51 -1.02 -10.21 12.00
C SER A 51 0.05 -9.11 12.12
N SER A 52 1.11 -9.18 11.31
CA SER A 52 2.12 -8.13 11.17
C SER A 52 1.61 -6.85 10.50
N GLY A 53 0.49 -6.91 9.78
CA GLY A 53 -0.01 -5.83 8.92
C GLY A 53 0.41 -5.95 7.45
N ASN A 54 1.30 -6.89 7.11
CA ASN A 54 1.73 -7.17 5.75
C ASN A 54 0.64 -7.93 4.94
N ALA A 55 0.80 -8.00 3.62
CA ALA A 55 -0.09 -8.72 2.71
C ALA A 55 0.62 -9.90 2.02
N PRO A 56 -0.11 -10.99 1.72
CA PRO A 56 0.43 -12.10 0.93
C PRO A 56 0.78 -11.65 -0.49
N ILE A 57 1.75 -12.30 -1.15
CA ILE A 57 2.09 -12.03 -2.55
C ILE A 57 0.92 -12.40 -3.47
N VAL A 58 0.40 -13.60 -3.27
CA VAL A 58 -0.75 -14.19 -3.96
C VAL A 58 -1.76 -14.67 -2.92
N LEU A 59 -3.05 -14.68 -3.27
CA LEU A 59 -4.07 -15.14 -2.33
C LEU A 59 -3.77 -16.56 -1.79
N GLY A 60 -3.78 -16.70 -0.46
CA GLY A 60 -3.57 -17.98 0.21
C GLY A 60 -2.12 -18.28 0.60
N ASP A 61 -1.17 -17.43 0.19
CA ASP A 61 0.21 -17.52 0.66
C ASP A 61 0.27 -17.28 2.18
N ARG A 62 1.08 -18.07 2.88
CA ARG A 62 1.26 -18.01 4.33
C ARG A 62 2.61 -17.43 4.75
N ARG A 63 3.49 -17.12 3.79
CA ARG A 63 4.83 -16.58 4.03
C ARG A 63 4.78 -15.07 4.20
N ASP A 64 4.86 -14.64 5.44
CA ASP A 64 4.96 -13.23 5.81
C ASP A 64 6.42 -12.73 5.70
N GLU A 65 6.92 -12.67 4.47
CA GLU A 65 8.34 -12.43 4.19
C GLU A 65 8.58 -11.21 3.30
N HIS A 66 7.63 -10.90 2.42
CA HIS A 66 7.82 -9.89 1.38
C HIS A 66 7.23 -8.57 1.81
N VAL A 67 8.06 -7.53 1.93
CA VAL A 67 7.61 -6.20 2.30
C VAL A 67 8.03 -5.19 1.25
N HIS A 68 7.42 -5.34 0.08
CA HIS A 68 7.80 -4.59 -1.11
C HIS A 68 6.62 -3.81 -1.66
N TRP A 69 6.93 -2.81 -2.49
CA TRP A 69 5.88 -2.09 -3.21
C TRP A 69 5.11 -3.01 -4.17
N CYS A 70 5.81 -3.83 -4.94
CA CYS A 70 5.17 -4.71 -5.91
C CYS A 70 4.44 -5.91 -5.26
N HIS A 71 4.97 -6.42 -4.14
CA HIS A 71 4.44 -7.57 -3.40
C HIS A 71 4.63 -7.37 -1.89
N GLY A 72 3.53 -7.23 -1.15
CA GLY A 72 3.56 -7.05 0.30
C GLY A 72 3.11 -5.68 0.77
N ALA A 73 3.59 -5.30 1.97
CA ALA A 73 3.00 -4.23 2.76
C ALA A 73 3.19 -2.85 2.15
N SER A 74 4.35 -2.56 1.55
CA SER A 74 4.75 -1.17 1.22
C SER A 74 3.84 -0.50 0.17
N GLY A 75 3.12 -1.28 -0.64
CA GLY A 75 2.11 -0.76 -1.57
C GLY A 75 0.77 -0.41 -0.93
N LEU A 76 0.47 -0.97 0.25
CA LEU A 76 -0.82 -0.81 0.93
C LEU A 76 -1.09 0.60 1.48
N PRO A 77 -0.12 1.32 2.09
CA PRO A 77 -0.39 2.62 2.70
C PRO A 77 -0.96 3.63 1.69
N ALA A 78 -0.37 3.71 0.49
CA ALA A 78 -0.85 4.62 -0.54
C ALA A 78 -2.29 4.31 -0.96
N LEU A 79 -2.63 3.02 -1.10
CA LEU A 79 -4.00 2.59 -1.41
C LEU A 79 -4.98 2.95 -0.29
N PHE A 80 -4.67 2.60 0.96
CA PHE A 80 -5.60 2.83 2.07
C PHE A 80 -5.83 4.31 2.35
N LEU A 81 -4.80 5.15 2.20
CA LEU A 81 -4.96 6.60 2.32
C LEU A 81 -5.79 7.20 1.18
N LEU A 82 -5.62 6.69 -0.05
CA LEU A 82 -6.47 7.07 -1.18
C LEU A 82 -7.92 6.65 -0.92
N ALA A 83 -8.15 5.41 -0.49
CA ALA A 83 -9.47 4.91 -0.14
C ALA A 83 -10.12 5.74 0.97
N ALA A 84 -9.39 6.08 2.03
CA ALA A 84 -9.86 6.93 3.12
C ALA A 84 -10.29 8.33 2.63
N THR A 85 -9.60 8.83 1.60
CA THR A 85 -9.89 10.13 0.99
C THR A 85 -11.14 10.07 0.11
N VAL A 86 -11.28 9.02 -0.70
CA VAL A 86 -12.34 8.89 -1.70
C VAL A 86 -13.64 8.36 -1.11
N LEU A 87 -13.57 7.35 -0.23
CA LEU A 87 -14.71 6.65 0.34
C LEU A 87 -15.11 7.17 1.72
N GLY A 88 -14.25 7.99 2.34
CA GLY A 88 -14.34 8.34 3.75
C GLY A 88 -13.73 7.27 4.65
N ASP A 89 -13.44 7.66 5.89
CA ASP A 89 -12.79 6.80 6.91
C ASP A 89 -13.27 7.19 8.30
N ALA A 90 -14.59 7.07 8.52
CA ALA A 90 -15.25 7.59 9.72
C ALA A 90 -14.74 6.96 11.02
N ASP A 91 -14.33 5.70 10.98
CA ASP A 91 -13.78 4.96 12.13
C ASP A 91 -12.24 4.98 12.19
N GLY A 92 -11.58 5.62 11.21
CA GLY A 92 -10.12 5.69 11.12
C GLY A 92 -9.44 4.36 10.78
N SER A 93 -10.19 3.32 10.40
CA SER A 93 -9.67 1.99 10.16
C SER A 93 -8.71 1.94 8.97
N LEU A 94 -8.98 2.70 7.91
CA LEU A 94 -8.12 2.74 6.71
C LEU A 94 -6.81 3.46 6.99
N ARG A 95 -6.86 4.61 7.70
CA ARG A 95 -5.65 5.32 8.13
C ARG A 95 -4.79 4.47 9.06
N LYS A 96 -5.42 3.76 10.00
CA LYS A 96 -4.71 2.81 10.88
C LYS A 96 -4.11 1.65 10.10
N ALA A 97 -4.82 1.10 9.11
CA ALA A 97 -4.30 0.04 8.26
C ALA A 97 -3.10 0.51 7.43
N ALA A 98 -3.08 1.77 6.99
CA ALA A 98 -1.96 2.37 6.27
C ALA A 98 -0.68 2.43 7.11
N GLU A 99 -0.78 2.73 8.40
CA GLU A 99 0.38 2.75 9.31
C GLU A 99 0.99 1.36 9.51
N GLN A 100 0.16 0.31 9.45
CA GLN A 100 0.59 -1.09 9.58
C GLN A 100 1.24 -1.65 8.30
N GLY A 101 1.06 -0.98 7.16
CA GLY A 101 1.68 -1.36 5.88
C GLY A 101 3.13 -0.89 5.72
N LEU A 102 3.75 -0.40 6.79
CA LEU A 102 5.11 0.11 6.80
C LEU A 102 6.10 -1.03 7.04
N GLY A 103 6.82 -1.44 5.99
CA GLY A 103 8.04 -2.19 6.22
C GLY A 103 9.04 -2.09 5.09
N LEU A 104 10.20 -2.66 5.36
CA LEU A 104 11.42 -2.43 4.61
C LEU A 104 11.41 -3.20 3.29
N CYS A 105 11.19 -2.43 2.21
CA CYS A 105 12.05 -2.39 1.03
C CYS A 105 12.19 -3.67 0.20
N HIS A 106 11.91 -3.53 -1.08
CA HIS A 106 13.05 -3.61 -1.97
C HIS A 106 13.05 -2.31 -2.79
N GLY A 107 13.90 -1.36 -2.40
CA GLY A 107 13.97 -0.01 -2.95
C GLY A 107 13.69 1.10 -1.93
N ILE A 108 14.73 1.87 -1.64
CA ILE A 108 14.72 3.07 -0.78
C ILE A 108 13.55 4.00 -1.14
N SER A 109 13.28 4.15 -2.44
CA SER A 109 12.22 4.98 -2.99
C SER A 109 10.82 4.51 -2.61
N GLY A 110 10.56 3.19 -2.55
CA GLY A 110 9.24 2.64 -2.22
C GLY A 110 8.84 2.95 -0.78
N ASN A 111 9.76 2.74 0.16
CA ASN A 111 9.51 3.05 1.58
C ASN A 111 9.41 4.54 1.84
N ALA A 112 10.31 5.33 1.22
CA ALA A 112 10.24 6.78 1.29
C ALA A 112 8.86 7.28 0.83
N TYR A 113 8.34 6.71 -0.26
CA TYR A 113 7.01 7.07 -0.77
C TYR A 113 5.87 6.68 0.19
N SER A 114 5.93 5.52 0.86
CA SER A 114 4.95 5.15 1.88
C SER A 114 4.91 6.16 3.03
N PHE A 115 6.08 6.59 3.53
CA PHE A 115 6.16 7.61 4.58
C PHE A 115 5.71 8.99 4.10
N LEU A 116 6.08 9.40 2.88
CA LEU A 116 5.60 10.66 2.30
C LEU A 116 4.08 10.66 2.13
N SER A 117 3.49 9.52 1.79
CA SER A 117 2.04 9.39 1.63
C SER A 117 1.33 9.60 2.99
N LEU A 118 1.84 9.00 4.06
CA LEU A 118 1.34 9.22 5.42
C LEU A 118 1.52 10.67 5.88
N TYR A 119 2.69 11.26 5.64
CA TYR A 119 2.94 12.67 5.97
C TYR A 119 1.94 13.59 5.28
N ARG A 120 1.70 13.41 3.98
CA ARG A 120 0.68 14.19 3.24
C ARG A 120 -0.73 14.03 3.82
N ALA A 121 -1.07 12.82 4.28
CA ALA A 121 -2.42 12.52 4.74
C ALA A 121 -2.68 12.92 6.20
N GLN A 122 -1.64 13.01 7.05
CA GLN A 122 -1.78 13.16 8.50
C GLN A 122 -1.04 14.39 9.06
N GLY A 123 -0.03 14.92 8.36
CA GLY A 123 0.78 16.05 8.81
C GLY A 123 1.82 15.72 9.90
N ASP A 124 1.97 14.46 10.32
CA ASP A 124 2.95 14.06 11.34
C ASP A 124 4.39 14.14 10.81
N ALA A 125 5.18 15.05 11.39
CA ALA A 125 6.59 15.26 11.04
C ALA A 125 7.47 14.02 11.25
N SER A 126 7.06 13.05 12.08
CA SER A 126 7.78 11.78 12.25
C SER A 126 7.87 10.99 10.92
N HIS A 127 6.79 11.00 10.13
CA HIS A 127 6.75 10.38 8.81
C HIS A 127 7.67 11.10 7.83
N LEU A 128 7.70 12.43 7.87
CA LEU A 128 8.64 13.21 7.05
C LEU A 128 10.10 12.87 7.42
N GLY A 129 10.43 12.84 8.70
CA GLY A 129 11.77 12.47 9.18
C GLY A 129 12.20 11.08 8.70
N ARG A 130 11.30 10.10 8.75
CA ARG A 130 11.56 8.75 8.21
C ARG A 130 11.78 8.78 6.71
N ALA A 131 10.94 9.48 5.94
CA ALA A 131 11.11 9.61 4.49
C ALA A 131 12.47 10.26 4.13
N THR A 132 12.87 11.30 4.84
CA THR A 132 14.17 11.97 4.66
C THR A 132 15.34 11.04 4.99
N ALA A 133 15.23 10.21 6.04
CA ALA A 133 16.25 9.22 6.37
C ALA A 133 16.44 8.23 5.21
N PHE A 134 15.34 7.71 4.62
CA PHE A 134 15.44 6.88 3.41
C PHE A 134 16.10 7.64 2.24
N ALA A 135 15.69 8.89 1.98
CA ALA A 135 16.29 9.68 0.91
C ALA A 135 17.82 9.83 1.05
N SER A 136 18.34 9.97 2.28
CA SER A 136 19.78 10.05 2.55
C SER A 136 20.57 8.77 2.24
N MET A 137 19.88 7.63 2.08
CA MET A 137 20.50 6.36 1.73
C MET A 137 20.64 6.16 0.21
N MET A 138 20.03 7.00 -0.64
CA MET A 138 19.99 6.78 -2.09
C MET A 138 21.34 6.91 -2.78
N TRP A 139 22.26 7.70 -2.24
CA TRP A 139 23.59 7.88 -2.81
C TRP A 139 24.58 8.19 -1.69
N GLN A 140 25.43 7.22 -1.37
CA GLN A 140 26.64 7.43 -0.58
C GLN A 140 27.79 7.47 -1.58
N PRO A 141 28.57 8.56 -1.68
CA PRO A 141 29.79 8.53 -2.48
C PRO A 141 30.70 7.40 -1.94
N GLU A 142 31.27 6.60 -2.84
CA GLU A 142 32.30 5.61 -2.49
C GLU A 142 33.37 6.28 -1.63
N PRO A 143 33.86 5.64 -0.55
CA PRO A 143 35.02 6.17 0.15
C PRO A 143 36.16 6.29 -0.85
N THR A 144 36.67 7.51 -1.03
CA THR A 144 37.87 7.75 -1.85
C THR A 144 39.01 6.88 -1.30
N PRO A 145 39.72 6.14 -2.17
CA PRO A 145 40.76 5.20 -1.76
C PRO A 145 41.93 5.85 -1.02
#